data_AF-A0AAW0Z3X9-F1
#
_entry.id   AF-A0AAW0Z3X9-F1
#
_cell.length_a   1.000
_cell.length_b   1.000
_cell.length_c   1.000
_cell.angle_alpha   90.00
_cell.angle_beta   90.00
_cell.angle_gamma   90.00
#
_symmetry.space_group_name_H-M   'P 1'
#
loop_
_entity.id
_entity.type
_entity.pdbx_description
1 polymer ?
#
loop_
_entity_poly.entity_id
_entity_poly.type
_entity_poly.pdbx_seq_one_letter_code
_entity_poly.pdbx_strand_id
1 'polypeptide(L)'
;MSSLDPNAALSPLPPLKSFSLTHILYDPSHPLSIPLTLLSLSPIFLFVSYFTLLIFTRRLTILLLAGGQVGNEILSWGLKRVFKGERPYLGWGEVGTGYGMPSSHSQAAGFLVAWGIGYAFTLAKRSAGRESAVEKKREIVRNWRNGIYVLGLLVWSLGVSYSRWHLHYHTPIQIIAGYGAGLLAGSAYFALTEYIPMHHPHSSIGRIRSGIEYVWEGIGGVGGWELGDAPGGWGEGCLILGEGNGAAQSTDVAGIRRDVGKNGKRD
;
A
#
# COMPACT_ATOMS: atom_id res chain seq x y z
N MET A 1 -30.41 -38.22 -20.53
CA MET A 1 -29.98 -37.22 -19.53
C MET A 1 -29.39 -36.04 -20.29
N SER A 2 -30.19 -35.00 -20.52
CA SER A 2 -29.70 -33.76 -21.13
C SER A 2 -28.72 -33.16 -20.13
N SER A 3 -27.43 -33.08 -20.48
CA SER A 3 -26.50 -32.24 -19.75
C SER A 3 -27.02 -30.82 -19.88
N LEU A 4 -27.60 -30.28 -18.81
CA LEU A 4 -27.92 -28.87 -18.73
C LEU A 4 -26.57 -28.15 -18.89
N ASP A 5 -26.32 -27.62 -20.08
CA ASP A 5 -25.14 -26.81 -20.31
C ASP A 5 -25.24 -25.60 -19.36
N PRO A 6 -24.35 -25.49 -18.36
CA PRO A 6 -24.42 -24.43 -17.37
C PRO A 6 -24.26 -23.03 -18.02
N ASN A 7 -23.79 -22.97 -19.26
CA ASN A 7 -23.59 -21.75 -20.01
C ASN A 7 -24.77 -21.40 -20.96
N ALA A 8 -25.82 -22.21 -21.04
CA ALA A 8 -26.90 -22.03 -22.02
C ALA A 8 -27.64 -20.69 -21.93
N ALA A 9 -27.63 -20.05 -20.75
CA ALA A 9 -28.25 -18.75 -20.51
C ALA A 9 -27.31 -17.54 -20.80
N LEU A 10 -26.06 -17.78 -21.15
CA LEU A 10 -25.04 -16.75 -21.37
C LEU A 10 -24.85 -16.44 -22.85
N SER A 11 -24.49 -15.20 -23.15
CA SER A 11 -24.04 -14.83 -24.50
C SER A 11 -22.78 -15.62 -24.87
N PRO A 12 -22.67 -16.16 -26.09
CA PRO A 12 -21.47 -16.87 -26.52
C PRO A 12 -20.24 -15.96 -26.45
N LEU A 13 -19.12 -16.50 -25.99
CA LEU A 13 -17.86 -15.77 -25.93
C LEU A 13 -17.32 -15.50 -27.35
N PRO A 14 -16.72 -14.32 -27.59
CA PRO A 14 -15.97 -14.08 -28.83
C PRO A 14 -14.74 -15.00 -28.91
N PRO A 15 -14.13 -15.18 -30.09
CA PRO A 15 -12.92 -16.00 -30.22
C PRO A 15 -11.77 -15.40 -29.41
N LEU A 16 -11.52 -15.95 -28.22
CA LEU A 16 -10.51 -15.45 -27.28
C LEU A 16 -9.10 -15.84 -27.71
N LYS A 17 -8.17 -14.91 -27.56
CA LYS A 17 -6.73 -15.13 -27.74
C LYS A 17 -6.01 -15.07 -26.39
N SER A 18 -5.04 -15.96 -26.20
CA SER A 18 -4.16 -15.93 -25.02
C SER A 18 -3.10 -14.85 -25.18
N PHE A 19 -2.97 -13.98 -24.18
CA PHE A 19 -1.85 -13.06 -24.06
C PHE A 19 -0.59 -13.85 -23.69
N SER A 20 0.43 -13.87 -24.56
CA SER A 20 1.58 -14.78 -24.44
C SER A 20 2.40 -14.61 -23.16
N LEU A 21 2.39 -13.41 -22.56
CA LEU A 21 3.16 -13.13 -21.35
C LEU A 21 2.56 -13.76 -20.08
N THR A 22 1.24 -13.87 -20.00
CA THR A 22 0.53 -14.18 -18.73
C THR A 22 -0.67 -15.10 -18.90
N HIS A 23 -0.91 -15.63 -20.10
CA HIS A 23 -2.02 -16.50 -20.46
C HIS A 23 -3.43 -15.94 -20.19
N ILE A 24 -3.56 -14.62 -20.05
CA ILE A 24 -4.87 -13.98 -19.94
C ILE A 24 -5.59 -14.05 -21.28
N LEU A 25 -6.83 -14.53 -21.26
CA LEU A 25 -7.68 -14.63 -22.43
C LEU A 25 -8.37 -13.29 -22.69
N TYR A 26 -8.31 -12.80 -23.93
CA TYR A 26 -8.90 -11.53 -24.34
C TYR A 26 -9.49 -11.62 -25.75
N ASP A 27 -10.48 -10.77 -26.05
CA ASP A 27 -11.06 -10.67 -27.38
C ASP A 27 -10.17 -9.77 -28.28
N PRO A 28 -9.53 -10.30 -29.35
CA PRO A 28 -8.68 -9.53 -30.24
C PRO A 28 -9.46 -8.56 -31.13
N SER A 29 -10.77 -8.73 -31.28
CA SER A 29 -11.61 -7.88 -32.14
C SER A 29 -11.99 -6.56 -31.48
N HIS A 30 -11.96 -6.50 -30.14
CA HIS A 30 -12.35 -5.31 -29.39
C HIS A 30 -11.14 -4.49 -28.93
N PRO A 31 -11.06 -3.18 -29.25
CA PRO A 31 -9.86 -2.36 -29.03
C PRO A 31 -9.49 -2.15 -27.56
N LEU A 32 -10.47 -2.25 -26.64
CA LEU A 32 -10.21 -2.09 -25.19
C LEU A 32 -9.65 -3.36 -24.53
N SER A 33 -9.71 -4.52 -25.18
CA SER A 33 -9.33 -5.79 -24.57
C SER A 33 -7.85 -5.85 -24.18
N ILE A 34 -6.96 -5.34 -25.03
CA ILE A 34 -5.51 -5.32 -24.78
C ILE A 34 -5.17 -4.35 -23.62
N PRO A 35 -5.59 -3.06 -23.65
CA PRO A 35 -5.37 -2.16 -22.51
C PRO A 35 -5.91 -2.69 -21.19
N LEU A 36 -7.10 -3.30 -21.18
CA LEU A 36 -7.72 -3.85 -19.97
C LEU A 36 -7.01 -5.13 -19.48
N THR A 37 -6.49 -5.94 -20.40
CA THR A 37 -5.64 -7.08 -20.07
C THR A 37 -4.36 -6.61 -19.37
N LEU A 38 -3.67 -5.61 -19.94
CA LEU A 38 -2.48 -5.01 -19.31
C LEU A 38 -2.82 -4.36 -17.96
N LEU A 39 -3.96 -3.67 -17.86
CA LEU A 39 -4.42 -3.08 -16.62
C LEU A 39 -4.66 -4.14 -15.54
N SER A 40 -5.20 -5.30 -15.91
CA SER A 40 -5.41 -6.41 -14.97
C SER A 40 -4.12 -7.01 -14.42
N LEU A 41 -2.98 -6.83 -15.11
CA LEU A 41 -1.65 -7.24 -14.64
C LEU A 41 -1.01 -6.26 -13.66
N SER A 42 -1.54 -5.03 -13.56
CA SER A 42 -0.98 -3.99 -12.70
C SER A 42 -0.79 -4.38 -11.22
N PRO A 43 -1.65 -5.21 -10.57
CA PRO A 43 -1.39 -5.64 -9.19
C PRO A 43 -0.05 -6.36 -9.00
N ILE A 44 0.39 -7.15 -9.99
CA ILE A 44 1.69 -7.86 -9.93
C ILE A 44 2.83 -6.85 -10.04
N PHE A 45 2.74 -5.90 -10.98
CA PHE A 45 3.75 -4.84 -11.13
C PHE A 45 3.81 -3.90 -9.91
N LEU A 46 2.71 -3.74 -9.17
CA LEU A 46 2.71 -3.00 -7.92
C LEU A 46 3.55 -3.69 -6.84
N PHE A 47 3.54 -5.02 -6.74
CA PHE A 47 4.43 -5.73 -5.81
C PHE A 47 5.91 -5.53 -6.16
N VAL A 48 6.26 -5.57 -7.45
CA VAL A 48 7.62 -5.23 -7.90
C VAL A 48 7.97 -3.80 -7.50
N SER A 49 7.03 -2.86 -7.71
CA SER A 49 7.22 -1.46 -7.35
C SER A 49 7.40 -1.28 -5.83
N TYR A 50 6.64 -1.99 -5.00
CA TYR A 50 6.78 -1.96 -3.55
C TYR A 50 8.13 -2.51 -3.11
N PHE A 51 8.58 -3.62 -3.69
CA PHE A 51 9.88 -4.19 -3.39
C PHE A 51 11.01 -3.21 -3.74
N THR A 52 10.96 -2.60 -4.92
CA THR A 52 11.90 -1.55 -5.33
C THR A 52 11.88 -0.37 -4.36
N LEU A 53 10.70 0.18 -4.04
CA LEU A 53 10.57 1.29 -3.10
C LEU A 53 11.04 0.90 -1.69
N LEU A 54 10.83 -0.34 -1.27
CA LEU A 54 11.27 -0.82 0.03
C LEU A 54 12.80 -0.86 0.11
N ILE A 55 13.48 -1.34 -0.93
CA ILE A 55 14.95 -1.34 -1.01
C ILE A 55 15.49 0.09 -0.96
N PHE A 56 14.95 0.98 -1.80
CA PHE A 56 15.51 2.33 -1.95
C PHE A 56 15.09 3.31 -0.86
N THR A 57 13.85 3.23 -0.34
CA THR A 57 13.37 4.22 0.63
C THR A 57 13.42 3.71 2.07
N ARG A 58 13.44 2.38 2.26
CA ARG A 58 13.42 1.69 3.56
C ARG A 58 12.33 2.16 4.53
N ARG A 59 11.25 2.75 4.03
CA ARG A 59 10.17 3.26 4.86
C ARG A 59 9.33 2.09 5.39
N LEU A 60 9.19 1.99 6.71
CA LEU A 60 8.32 1.00 7.36
C LEU A 60 6.90 1.00 6.77
N THR A 61 6.37 2.18 6.42
CA THR A 61 5.06 2.32 5.78
C THR A 61 4.96 1.52 4.46
N ILE A 62 6.03 1.44 3.66
CA ILE A 62 6.03 0.64 2.42
C ILE A 62 6.02 -0.86 2.75
N LEU A 63 6.78 -1.28 3.76
CA LEU A 63 6.76 -2.67 4.25
C LEU A 63 5.37 -3.06 4.75
N LEU A 64 4.75 -2.20 5.57
CA LEU A 64 3.42 -2.42 6.12
C LEU A 64 2.38 -2.48 5.00
N LEU A 65 2.45 -1.59 3.99
CA LEU A 65 1.57 -1.64 2.82
C LEU A 65 1.72 -2.97 2.06
N ALA A 66 2.96 -3.40 1.77
CA ALA A 66 3.21 -4.66 1.08
C ALA A 66 2.70 -5.86 1.88
N GLY A 67 2.98 -5.90 3.19
CA GLY A 67 2.47 -6.93 4.10
C GLY A 67 0.94 -6.94 4.18
N GLY A 68 0.31 -5.76 4.18
CA GLY A 68 -1.14 -5.61 4.14
C GLY A 68 -1.75 -6.16 2.86
N GLN A 69 -1.12 -5.93 1.70
CA GLN A 69 -1.56 -6.51 0.44
C GLN A 69 -1.41 -8.03 0.39
N VAL A 70 -0.31 -8.58 0.92
CA VAL A 70 -0.16 -10.04 1.07
C VAL A 70 -1.25 -10.61 2.00
N GLY A 71 -1.50 -9.95 3.14
CA GLY A 71 -2.57 -10.32 4.06
C GLY A 71 -3.96 -10.27 3.41
N ASN A 72 -4.21 -9.27 2.57
CA ASN A 72 -5.45 -9.15 1.80
C ASN A 72 -5.59 -10.26 0.74
N GLU A 73 -4.50 -10.71 0.12
CA GLU A 73 -4.54 -11.87 -0.78
C GLU A 73 -4.83 -13.16 -0.02
N ILE A 74 -4.26 -13.35 1.18
CA ILE A 74 -4.59 -14.48 2.07
C ILE A 74 -6.08 -14.43 2.46
N LEU A 75 -6.60 -13.25 2.81
CA LEU A 75 -8.02 -13.06 3.09
C LEU A 75 -8.87 -13.45 1.88
N SER A 76 -8.54 -12.93 0.68
CA SER A 76 -9.20 -13.28 -0.58
C SER A 76 -9.22 -14.79 -0.83
N TRP A 77 -8.07 -15.45 -0.65
CA TRP A 77 -7.93 -16.90 -0.77
C TRP A 77 -8.83 -17.68 0.20
N GLY A 78 -8.96 -17.17 1.43
CA GLY A 78 -9.86 -17.72 2.46
C GLY A 78 -11.33 -17.51 2.11
N LEU A 79 -11.72 -16.29 1.75
CA LEU A 79 -13.10 -15.95 1.36
C LEU A 79 -13.57 -16.79 0.17
N LYS A 80 -12.69 -17.04 -0.81
CA LYS A 80 -13.00 -17.91 -1.96
C LYS A 80 -13.33 -19.34 -1.55
N ARG A 81 -12.71 -19.87 -0.49
CA ARG A 81 -13.00 -21.21 0.05
C ARG A 81 -14.29 -21.27 0.88
N VAL A 82 -14.68 -20.13 1.46
CA VAL A 82 -15.93 -20.02 2.21
C VAL A 82 -17.12 -19.93 1.24
N PHE A 83 -17.06 -19.02 0.26
CA PHE A 83 -18.20 -18.77 -0.64
C PHE A 83 -18.30 -19.74 -1.81
N LYS A 84 -17.16 -20.22 -2.34
CA LYS A 84 -17.08 -21.17 -3.46
C LYS A 84 -17.96 -20.82 -4.68
N GLY A 85 -18.22 -19.52 -4.91
CA GLY A 85 -19.08 -19.09 -6.02
C GLY A 85 -18.45 -19.43 -7.37
N GLU A 86 -19.26 -19.88 -8.32
CA GLU A 86 -18.84 -20.26 -9.66
C GLU A 86 -18.49 -19.04 -10.52
N ARG A 87 -17.61 -19.20 -11.52
CA ARG A 87 -17.32 -18.15 -12.49
C ARG A 87 -18.40 -18.09 -13.58
N PRO A 88 -18.54 -16.96 -14.29
CA PRO A 88 -19.58 -16.82 -15.31
C PRO A 88 -19.54 -17.93 -16.37
N TYR A 89 -18.39 -18.20 -16.98
CA TYR A 89 -18.26 -19.15 -18.09
C TYR A 89 -17.60 -20.45 -17.64
N LEU A 90 -18.34 -21.36 -17.01
CA LEU A 90 -17.79 -22.59 -16.44
C LEU A 90 -17.19 -23.49 -17.52
N GLY A 91 -15.96 -23.97 -17.31
CA GLY A 91 -15.27 -24.89 -18.22
C GLY A 91 -14.59 -24.22 -19.43
N TRP A 92 -14.67 -22.89 -19.58
CA TRP A 92 -14.07 -22.16 -20.69
C TRP A 92 -12.65 -21.66 -20.37
N GLY A 93 -11.66 -22.53 -20.57
CA GLY A 93 -10.24 -22.21 -20.36
C GLY A 93 -9.97 -21.55 -19.00
N GLU A 94 -9.06 -20.57 -18.95
CA GLU A 94 -8.71 -19.85 -17.72
C GLU A 94 -9.81 -18.90 -17.20
N VAL A 95 -10.81 -18.58 -18.03
CA VAL A 95 -11.93 -17.72 -17.64
C VAL A 95 -12.87 -18.48 -16.70
N GLY A 96 -13.02 -19.79 -16.92
CA GLY A 96 -13.97 -20.66 -16.21
C GLY A 96 -13.43 -21.48 -15.04
N THR A 97 -12.15 -21.36 -14.68
CA THR A 97 -11.50 -22.24 -13.69
C THR A 97 -11.52 -21.68 -12.26
N GLY A 98 -11.78 -22.55 -11.28
CA GLY A 98 -11.72 -22.24 -9.85
C GLY A 98 -12.85 -21.36 -9.31
N TYR A 99 -12.73 -20.93 -8.04
CA TYR A 99 -13.75 -20.10 -7.37
C TYR A 99 -13.71 -18.64 -7.84
N GLY A 100 -14.88 -18.12 -8.24
CA GLY A 100 -15.11 -16.77 -8.74
C GLY A 100 -15.52 -15.73 -7.70
N MET A 101 -15.96 -16.14 -6.51
CA MET A 101 -16.46 -15.22 -5.47
C MET A 101 -15.60 -15.23 -4.21
N PRO A 102 -15.14 -14.08 -3.68
CA PRO A 102 -15.14 -12.75 -4.31
C PRO A 102 -14.04 -12.58 -5.37
N SER A 103 -14.11 -11.51 -6.18
CA SER A 103 -13.05 -11.19 -7.13
C SER A 103 -11.77 -10.69 -6.44
N SER A 104 -10.66 -11.41 -6.58
CA SER A 104 -9.38 -11.06 -5.93
C SER A 104 -8.75 -9.79 -6.49
N HIS A 105 -8.86 -9.54 -7.80
CA HIS A 105 -8.33 -8.31 -8.42
C HIS A 105 -9.07 -7.07 -7.90
N SER A 106 -10.40 -7.13 -7.83
CA SER A 106 -11.21 -6.06 -7.26
C SER A 106 -10.95 -5.88 -5.77
N GLN A 107 -10.71 -6.96 -5.02
CA GLN A 107 -10.35 -6.90 -3.61
C GLN A 107 -8.97 -6.26 -3.38
N ALA A 108 -7.96 -6.61 -4.18
CA ALA A 108 -6.63 -5.99 -4.11
C ALA A 108 -6.66 -4.50 -4.50
N ALA A 109 -7.46 -4.14 -5.50
CA ALA A 109 -7.69 -2.76 -5.91
C ALA A 109 -8.41 -1.94 -4.81
N GLY A 110 -9.50 -2.50 -4.26
CA GLY A 110 -10.26 -1.93 -3.14
C GLY A 110 -9.39 -1.71 -1.89
N PHE A 111 -8.51 -2.66 -1.57
CA PHE A 111 -7.56 -2.51 -0.47
C PHE A 111 -6.60 -1.34 -0.71
N LEU A 112 -5.96 -1.29 -1.88
CA LEU A 112 -4.95 -0.26 -2.16
C LEU A 112 -5.56 1.13 -2.17
N VAL A 113 -6.75 1.29 -2.76
CA VAL A 113 -7.39 2.60 -2.83
C VAL A 113 -7.83 3.08 -1.45
N ALA A 114 -8.39 2.22 -0.60
CA ALA A 114 -8.76 2.59 0.76
C ALA A 114 -7.54 2.99 1.58
N TRP A 115 -6.50 2.17 1.56
CA TRP A 115 -5.26 2.45 2.27
C TRP A 115 -4.56 3.72 1.75
N GLY A 116 -4.46 3.85 0.41
CA GLY A 116 -3.79 4.97 -0.25
C GLY A 116 -4.50 6.31 -0.04
N ILE A 117 -5.83 6.33 -0.04
CA ILE A 117 -6.62 7.53 0.32
C ILE A 117 -6.37 7.92 1.78
N GLY A 118 -6.41 6.95 2.70
CA GLY A 118 -6.06 7.20 4.10
C GLY A 118 -4.66 7.79 4.25
N TYR A 119 -3.68 7.23 3.54
CA TYR A 119 -2.31 7.73 3.52
C TYR A 119 -2.23 9.16 2.99
N ALA A 120 -2.91 9.47 1.87
CA ALA A 120 -2.95 10.81 1.30
C ALA A 120 -3.52 11.86 2.27
N PHE A 121 -4.58 11.52 3.01
CA PHE A 121 -5.17 12.42 4.00
C PHE A 121 -4.27 12.67 5.21
N THR A 122 -3.41 11.71 5.58
CA THR A 122 -2.47 11.90 6.69
C THR A 122 -1.15 12.57 6.29
N LEU A 123 -0.92 12.79 5.00
CA LEU A 123 0.35 13.34 4.48
C LEU A 123 0.66 14.74 5.01
N ALA A 124 -0.37 15.54 5.31
CA ALA A 124 -0.22 16.87 5.91
C ALA A 124 0.43 16.82 7.30
N LYS A 125 -0.03 15.92 8.17
CA LYS A 125 0.54 15.75 9.51
C LYS A 125 1.97 15.23 9.46
N ARG A 126 2.30 14.41 8.45
CA ARG A 126 3.67 13.90 8.22
C ARG A 126 4.64 14.96 7.70
N SER A 127 4.14 16.09 7.21
CA SER A 127 4.96 17.14 6.57
C SER A 127 5.09 18.41 7.44
N ALA A 128 4.60 18.38 8.69
CA ALA A 128 4.53 19.56 9.54
C ALA A 128 5.93 19.99 10.01
N GLY A 129 6.45 21.05 9.38
CA GLY A 129 7.74 21.64 9.74
C GLY A 129 7.82 23.09 9.27
N ARG A 130 7.59 24.02 10.21
CA ARG A 130 7.71 25.49 10.13
C ARG A 130 6.65 26.21 9.28
N GLU A 131 6.21 27.36 9.77
CA GLU A 131 5.28 28.26 9.06
C GLU A 131 6.07 29.36 8.35
N SER A 132 5.91 29.45 7.03
CA SER A 132 6.44 30.53 6.19
C SER A 132 5.45 30.88 5.06
N ALA A 133 5.58 32.06 4.44
CA ALA A 133 4.78 32.38 3.25
C ALA A 133 5.08 31.45 2.05
N VAL A 134 6.29 30.87 2.03
CA VAL A 134 6.70 29.82 1.08
C VAL A 134 5.95 28.51 1.38
N GLU A 135 5.68 28.20 2.66
CA GLU A 135 4.88 27.06 3.09
C GLU A 135 3.47 27.06 2.49
N LYS A 136 2.79 28.22 2.44
CA LYS A 136 1.42 28.31 1.90
C LYS A 136 1.36 27.95 0.40
N LYS A 137 2.32 28.43 -0.40
CA LYS A 137 2.43 28.04 -1.82
C LYS A 137 2.75 26.56 -1.97
N ARG A 138 3.64 26.04 -1.11
CA ARG A 138 4.01 24.61 -1.08
C ARG A 138 2.84 23.72 -0.68
N GLU A 139 1.96 24.19 0.22
CA GLU A 139 0.76 23.50 0.65
C GLU A 139 -0.27 23.37 -0.48
N ILE A 140 -0.52 24.46 -1.23
CA ILE A 140 -1.43 24.42 -2.40
C ILE A 140 -0.93 23.38 -3.42
N VAL A 141 0.35 23.41 -3.77
CA VAL A 141 0.95 22.44 -4.70
C VAL A 141 0.84 21.01 -4.17
N ARG A 142 1.06 20.81 -2.86
CA ARG A 142 0.94 19.50 -2.22
C ARG A 142 -0.49 18.97 -2.23
N ASN A 143 -1.48 19.83 -1.99
CA ASN A 143 -2.89 19.48 -2.03
C ASN A 143 -3.33 19.11 -3.46
N TRP A 144 -2.89 19.87 -4.48
CA TRP A 144 -3.14 19.53 -5.89
C TRP A 144 -2.51 18.19 -6.27
N ARG A 145 -1.25 17.95 -5.91
CA ARG A 145 -0.58 16.65 -6.14
C ARG A 145 -1.31 15.51 -5.44
N ASN A 146 -1.76 15.72 -4.22
CA ASN A 146 -2.54 14.72 -3.47
C ASN A 146 -3.89 14.44 -4.15
N GLY A 147 -4.56 15.48 -4.66
CA GLY A 147 -5.80 15.32 -5.44
C GLY A 147 -5.59 14.49 -6.71
N ILE A 148 -4.54 14.78 -7.47
CA ILE A 148 -4.17 14.02 -8.68
C ILE A 148 -3.86 12.56 -8.31
N TYR A 149 -3.11 12.33 -7.23
CA TYR A 149 -2.79 10.99 -6.73
C TYR A 149 -4.05 10.20 -6.37
N VAL A 150 -4.96 10.79 -5.59
CA VAL A 150 -6.23 10.15 -5.19
C VAL A 150 -7.11 9.86 -6.41
N LEU A 151 -7.23 10.80 -7.33
CA LEU A 151 -7.97 10.60 -8.57
C LEU A 151 -7.38 9.45 -9.40
N GLY A 152 -6.05 9.43 -9.57
CA GLY A 152 -5.35 8.36 -10.28
C GLY A 152 -5.59 6.99 -9.65
N LEU A 153 -5.53 6.89 -8.31
CA LEU A 153 -5.83 5.65 -7.59
C LEU A 153 -7.27 5.19 -7.80
N LEU A 154 -8.24 6.11 -7.74
CA LEU A 154 -9.65 5.79 -7.95
C LEU A 154 -9.90 5.28 -9.37
N VAL A 155 -9.40 6.00 -10.38
CA VAL A 155 -9.52 5.62 -11.79
C VAL A 155 -8.86 4.25 -12.03
N TRP A 156 -7.66 4.04 -11.51
CA TRP A 156 -6.96 2.76 -11.62
C TRP A 156 -7.76 1.62 -10.96
N SER A 157 -8.22 1.83 -9.72
CA SER A 157 -8.91 0.80 -8.93
C SER A 157 -10.23 0.36 -9.59
N LEU A 158 -11.00 1.33 -10.10
CA LEU A 158 -12.22 1.08 -10.85
C LEU A 158 -11.92 0.44 -12.21
N GLY A 159 -10.87 0.87 -12.90
CA GLY A 159 -10.44 0.29 -14.17
C GLY A 159 -10.02 -1.17 -14.04
N VAL A 160 -9.26 -1.52 -13.00
CA VAL A 160 -8.89 -2.92 -12.69
C VAL A 160 -10.15 -3.74 -12.43
N SER A 161 -11.10 -3.22 -11.66
CA SER A 161 -12.36 -3.91 -11.39
C SER A 161 -13.21 -4.10 -12.65
N TYR A 162 -13.33 -3.05 -13.48
CA TYR A 162 -14.03 -3.09 -14.75
C TYR A 162 -13.41 -4.10 -15.72
N SER A 163 -12.08 -4.20 -15.76
CA SER A 163 -11.39 -5.19 -16.60
C SER A 163 -11.87 -6.62 -16.34
N ARG A 164 -12.25 -6.95 -15.09
CA ARG A 164 -12.71 -8.28 -14.70
C ARG A 164 -14.09 -8.62 -15.24
N TRP A 165 -14.94 -7.61 -15.38
CA TRP A 165 -16.24 -7.75 -16.01
C TRP A 165 -16.11 -7.80 -17.54
N HIS A 166 -15.36 -6.87 -18.11
CA HIS A 166 -15.18 -6.74 -19.57
C HIS A 166 -14.49 -7.96 -20.19
N LEU A 167 -13.50 -8.53 -19.49
CA LEU A 167 -12.80 -9.75 -19.91
C LEU A 167 -13.54 -11.03 -19.49
N HIS A 168 -14.79 -10.93 -19.04
CA HIS A 168 -15.67 -12.06 -18.72
C HIS A 168 -15.24 -12.98 -17.55
N TYR A 169 -14.26 -12.57 -16.76
CA TYR A 169 -13.74 -13.37 -15.64
C TYR A 169 -14.65 -13.38 -14.41
N HIS A 170 -15.42 -12.31 -14.18
CA HIS A 170 -16.27 -12.16 -12.99
C HIS A 170 -17.60 -11.47 -13.28
N THR A 171 -18.61 -11.82 -12.50
CA THR A 171 -19.91 -11.11 -12.50
C THR A 171 -19.81 -9.79 -11.72
N PRO A 172 -20.72 -8.82 -11.96
CA PRO A 172 -20.76 -7.57 -11.20
C PRO A 172 -20.87 -7.79 -9.69
N ILE A 173 -21.65 -8.78 -9.23
CA ILE A 173 -21.80 -9.06 -7.80
C ILE A 173 -20.49 -9.58 -7.16
N GLN A 174 -19.72 -10.40 -7.88
CA GLN A 174 -18.41 -10.89 -7.42
C GLN A 174 -17.38 -9.75 -7.32
N ILE A 175 -17.46 -8.80 -8.26
CA ILE A 175 -16.62 -7.60 -8.29
C ILE A 175 -16.98 -6.69 -7.11
N ILE A 176 -18.26 -6.39 -6.90
CA ILE A 176 -18.74 -5.54 -5.80
C ILE A 176 -18.36 -6.16 -4.44
N ALA A 177 -18.59 -7.47 -4.27
CA ALA A 177 -18.23 -8.16 -3.03
C ALA A 177 -16.72 -8.12 -2.76
N GLY A 178 -15.89 -8.38 -3.78
CA GLY A 178 -14.44 -8.28 -3.65
C GLY A 178 -13.98 -6.87 -3.34
N TYR A 179 -14.47 -5.88 -4.09
CA TYR A 179 -14.14 -4.48 -3.88
C TYR A 179 -14.50 -4.01 -2.48
N GLY A 180 -15.71 -4.34 -2.00
CA GLY A 180 -16.17 -4.03 -0.65
C GLY A 180 -15.31 -4.67 0.44
N ALA A 181 -14.99 -5.97 0.30
CA ALA A 181 -14.08 -6.65 1.23
C ALA A 181 -12.70 -5.98 1.26
N GLY A 182 -12.19 -5.57 0.09
CA GLY A 182 -10.93 -4.85 -0.04
C GLY A 182 -10.96 -3.49 0.65
N LEU A 183 -12.01 -2.69 0.43
CA LEU A 183 -12.17 -1.39 1.08
C LEU A 183 -12.18 -1.52 2.61
N LEU A 184 -12.91 -2.50 3.14
CA LEU A 184 -13.00 -2.75 4.58
C LEU A 184 -11.63 -3.17 5.14
N ALA A 185 -10.98 -4.14 4.50
CA ALA A 185 -9.67 -4.63 4.93
C ALA A 185 -8.60 -3.52 4.85
N GLY A 186 -8.56 -2.76 3.76
CA GLY A 186 -7.60 -1.67 3.56
C GLY A 186 -7.81 -0.53 4.56
N SER A 187 -9.06 -0.15 4.84
CA SER A 187 -9.37 0.88 5.83
C SER A 187 -9.01 0.45 7.25
N ALA A 188 -9.38 -0.78 7.63
CA ALA A 188 -9.05 -1.32 8.95
C ALA A 188 -7.54 -1.46 9.14
N TYR A 189 -6.84 -1.98 8.13
CA TYR A 189 -5.39 -2.14 8.18
C TYR A 189 -4.69 -0.77 8.25
N PHE A 190 -5.06 0.20 7.42
CA PHE A 190 -4.54 1.57 7.52
C PHE A 190 -4.78 2.18 8.90
N ALA A 191 -5.97 1.96 9.48
CA ALA A 191 -6.31 2.46 10.80
C ALA A 191 -5.33 1.91 11.86
N LEU A 192 -5.10 0.60 11.84
CA LEU A 192 -4.23 -0.09 12.79
C LEU A 192 -2.75 0.25 12.60
N THR A 193 -2.27 0.31 11.36
CA THR A 193 -0.82 0.42 11.10
C THR A 193 -0.32 1.85 10.98
N GLU A 194 -1.18 2.82 10.64
CA GLU A 194 -0.76 4.19 10.36
C GLU A 194 -1.58 5.23 11.13
N TYR A 195 -2.91 5.15 11.10
CA TYR A 195 -3.76 6.18 11.71
C TYR A 195 -3.66 6.22 13.23
N ILE A 196 -3.88 5.08 13.91
CA ILE A 196 -3.85 4.99 15.38
C ILE A 196 -2.46 5.33 15.92
N PRO A 197 -1.35 4.77 15.40
CA PRO A 197 -0.01 5.12 15.86
C PRO A 197 0.32 6.61 15.70
N MET A 198 -0.18 7.26 14.65
CA MET A 198 0.03 8.69 14.42
C MET A 198 -0.74 9.58 15.41
N HIS A 199 -1.97 9.21 15.77
CA HIS A 199 -2.83 10.04 16.64
C HIS A 199 -2.72 9.68 18.12
N HIS A 200 -2.36 8.44 18.42
CA HIS A 200 -2.26 7.88 19.77
C HIS A 200 -0.94 7.11 19.94
N PRO A 201 0.22 7.79 19.91
CA PRO A 201 1.54 7.14 19.94
C PRO A 201 1.79 6.35 21.23
N HIS A 202 1.21 6.76 22.36
CA HIS A 202 1.34 6.06 23.64
C HIS A 202 0.41 4.84 23.80
N SER A 203 -0.52 4.62 22.87
CA SER A 203 -1.34 3.40 22.87
C SER A 203 -0.48 2.15 22.70
N SER A 204 -1.02 0.97 23.06
CA SER A 204 -0.29 -0.30 22.85
C SER A 204 0.05 -0.52 21.37
N ILE A 205 -0.85 -0.14 20.46
CA ILE A 205 -0.63 -0.25 19.00
C ILE A 205 0.48 0.73 18.56
N GLY A 206 0.45 1.97 19.05
CA GLY A 206 1.48 2.97 18.76
C GLY A 206 2.86 2.50 19.20
N ARG A 207 2.97 2.02 20.44
CA ARG A 207 4.22 1.46 20.99
C ARG A 207 4.74 0.25 20.21
N ILE A 208 3.84 -0.66 19.80
CA ILE A 208 4.21 -1.81 18.95
C ILE A 208 4.76 -1.32 17.61
N ARG A 209 4.08 -0.39 16.93
CA ARG A 209 4.56 0.16 15.65
C ARG A 209 5.93 0.81 15.81
N SER A 210 6.12 1.65 16.83
CA SER A 210 7.41 2.29 17.10
C SER A 210 8.51 1.28 17.40
N GLY A 211 8.19 0.19 18.12
CA GLY A 211 9.14 -0.92 18.33
C GLY A 211 9.52 -1.62 17.03
N ILE A 212 8.54 -1.87 16.14
CA ILE A 212 8.79 -2.44 14.81
C ILE A 212 9.65 -1.48 13.98
N GLU A 213 9.37 -0.17 14.01
CA GLU A 213 10.14 0.86 13.31
C GLU A 213 11.59 0.90 13.80
N TYR A 214 11.79 0.86 15.12
CA TYR A 214 13.11 0.78 15.73
C TYR A 214 13.91 -0.45 15.26
N VAL A 215 13.28 -1.64 15.27
CA VAL A 215 13.95 -2.86 14.79
C VAL A 215 14.22 -2.78 13.29
N TRP A 216 13.27 -2.26 12.51
CA TRP A 216 13.37 -2.13 11.07
C TRP A 216 14.49 -1.18 10.65
N GLU A 217 14.60 -0.02 11.31
CA GLU A 217 15.71 0.93 11.13
C GLU A 217 17.04 0.31 11.62
N GLY A 218 17.00 -0.43 12.73
CA GLY A 218 18.13 -1.14 13.32
C GLY A 218 18.77 -2.19 12.41
N ILE A 219 17.96 -2.96 11.66
CA ILE A 219 18.43 -3.95 10.69
C ILE A 219 19.27 -3.31 9.59
N GLY A 220 18.95 -2.07 9.19
CA GLY A 220 19.68 -1.34 8.14
C GLY A 220 19.29 -1.73 6.71
N GLY A 221 20.01 -1.21 5.71
CA GLY A 221 19.69 -1.32 4.28
C GLY A 221 20.80 -1.88 3.40
N VAL A 222 20.44 -2.53 2.28
CA VAL A 222 21.39 -2.96 1.23
C VAL A 222 22.04 -1.72 0.62
N GLY A 223 23.37 -1.59 0.76
CA GLY A 223 24.14 -0.50 0.16
C GLY A 223 24.69 0.56 1.13
N GLY A 224 24.48 0.43 2.45
CA GLY A 224 25.01 1.42 3.41
C GLY A 224 24.38 2.81 3.23
N TRP A 225 25.08 3.85 3.71
CA TRP A 225 24.62 5.25 3.70
C TRP A 225 24.44 5.88 2.31
N GLU A 226 24.90 5.22 1.24
CA GLU A 226 24.93 5.79 -0.11
C GLU A 226 23.69 5.44 -0.95
N LEU A 227 22.85 4.49 -0.49
CA LEU A 227 21.65 4.08 -1.21
C LEU A 227 20.36 4.61 -0.55
N GLY A 228 19.87 5.75 -1.06
CA GLY A 228 18.47 6.17 -0.87
C GLY A 228 18.15 7.08 0.33
N ASP A 229 19.07 7.97 0.72
CA ASP A 229 18.90 9.00 1.78
C ASP A 229 18.47 8.48 3.16
N ALA A 230 18.43 7.16 3.36
CA ALA A 230 18.01 6.55 4.61
C ALA A 230 19.24 6.32 5.51
N PRO A 231 19.28 6.83 6.75
CA PRO A 231 20.44 6.71 7.63
C PRO A 231 20.75 5.26 8.06
N GLY A 232 22.03 4.89 8.09
CA GLY A 232 22.55 3.61 8.61
C GLY A 232 22.68 2.46 7.61
N GLY A 233 23.83 1.75 7.63
CA GLY A 233 24.05 0.47 6.95
C GLY A 233 23.57 -0.76 7.72
N TRP A 234 23.66 -1.96 7.12
CA TRP A 234 23.27 -3.23 7.76
C TRP A 234 23.92 -3.39 9.15
N GLY A 235 23.10 -3.54 10.19
CA GLY A 235 23.56 -3.72 11.57
C GLY A 235 24.10 -2.47 12.28
N GLU A 236 24.25 -1.34 11.58
CA GLU A 236 24.70 -0.08 12.19
C GLU A 236 23.57 0.65 12.94
N GLY A 237 22.31 0.41 12.56
CA GLY A 237 21.16 1.10 13.14
C GLY A 237 21.03 0.88 14.66
N CYS A 238 21.31 -0.34 15.15
CA CYS A 238 21.32 -0.62 16.59
C CYS A 238 22.43 0.13 17.36
N LEU A 239 23.56 0.42 16.72
CA LEU A 239 24.67 1.17 17.34
C LEU A 239 24.32 2.65 17.46
N ILE A 240 23.72 3.22 16.41
CA ILE A 240 23.33 4.64 16.34
C ILE A 240 22.17 4.96 17.29
N LEU A 241 21.18 4.06 17.36
CA LEU A 241 20.04 4.21 18.27
C LEU A 241 20.46 4.13 19.75
N GLY A 242 21.53 3.38 20.05
CA GLY A 242 22.13 3.30 21.39
C GLY A 242 22.83 4.60 21.81
N GLU A 243 23.56 5.25 20.89
CA GLU A 243 24.28 6.50 21.18
C GLU A 243 23.34 7.70 21.39
N GLY A 244 22.24 7.79 20.63
CA GLY A 244 21.25 8.87 20.77
C GLY A 244 20.54 8.89 22.13
N ASN A 245 20.38 7.72 22.77
CA ASN A 245 19.78 7.60 24.10
C ASN A 245 20.80 7.85 25.24
N GLY A 246 22.11 7.68 24.97
CA GLY A 246 23.18 7.97 25.92
C GLY A 246 23.60 9.44 25.95
N ALA A 247 23.53 10.14 24.82
CA ALA A 247 23.88 11.56 24.73
C ALA A 247 22.85 12.50 25.40
N ALA A 248 21.59 12.07 25.52
CA ALA A 248 20.55 12.82 26.23
C ALA A 248 20.68 12.76 27.77
N GLN A 249 21.50 11.86 28.31
CA GLN A 249 21.76 11.76 29.76
C GLN A 249 23.10 12.36 30.20
N SER A 250 24.00 12.73 29.28
CA SER A 250 25.35 13.20 29.62
C SER A 250 25.54 14.73 29.62
N THR A 251 24.56 15.50 29.15
CA THR A 251 24.67 16.97 29.06
C THR A 251 24.17 17.74 30.28
N ASP A 252 23.62 17.09 31.31
CA ASP A 252 23.00 17.76 32.46
C ASP A 252 23.86 17.84 33.75
N VAL A 253 25.16 17.53 33.70
CA VAL A 253 26.02 17.52 34.90
C VAL A 253 27.20 18.52 34.86
N ALA A 254 27.41 19.26 33.76
CA ALA A 254 28.51 20.23 33.67
C ALA A 254 28.04 21.69 33.76
N GLY A 255 27.39 22.06 34.87
CA GLY A 255 26.83 23.40 35.04
C GLY A 255 26.91 23.95 36.47
N ILE A 256 28.05 23.84 37.18
CA ILE A 256 28.24 24.51 38.48
C ILE A 256 29.66 25.06 38.65
N ARG A 257 29.80 26.40 38.61
CA ARG A 257 30.70 27.33 39.36
C ARG A 257 31.09 28.51 38.47
N ARG A 258 31.12 29.78 38.88
CA ARG A 258 30.81 30.46 40.15
C ARG A 258 30.85 31.95 39.82
N ASP A 259 29.84 32.71 40.26
CA ASP A 259 29.90 34.17 40.37
C ASP A 259 30.96 34.55 41.41
N VAL A 260 31.93 35.39 41.03
CA VAL A 260 32.71 36.21 41.96
C VAL A 260 32.92 37.56 41.30
N GLY A 261 32.11 38.55 41.70
CA GLY A 261 32.37 39.95 41.40
C GLY A 261 33.64 40.45 42.08
N LYS A 262 34.35 41.36 41.40
CA LYS A 262 35.20 42.36 42.05
C LYS A 262 35.13 43.69 41.28
N ASN A 263 34.49 44.64 41.95
CA ASN A 263 34.71 46.08 41.91
C ASN A 263 36.20 46.45 41.79
N GLY A 264 36.53 47.52 41.05
CA GLY A 264 37.82 48.20 41.20
C GLY A 264 38.26 49.15 40.08
N LYS A 265 37.74 50.39 40.12
CA LYS A 265 38.28 51.69 39.67
C LYS A 265 39.72 51.79 39.08
N ARG A 266 39.82 52.68 38.07
CA ARG A 266 40.87 53.71 37.80
C ARG A 266 42.29 53.20 37.46
N ASP A 267 43.03 53.73 36.49
CA ASP A 267 43.00 54.95 35.65
C ASP A 267 43.45 54.61 34.22
#